data_AF-A0A959TDH3-F1
#
_entry.id   AF-A0A959TDH3-F1
#
_cell.length_a   1.000
_cell.length_b   1.000
_cell.length_c   1.000
_cell.angle_alpha   90.00
_cell.angle_beta   90.00
_cell.angle_gamma   90.00
#
_symmetry.space_group_name_H-M   'P 1'
#
loop_
_entity.id
_entity.type
_entity.pdbx_description
1 polymer ?
#
loop_
_entity_poly.entity_id
_entity_poly.type
_entity_poly.pdbx_seq_one_letter_code
_entity_poly.pdbx_strand_id
1 'polypeptide(L)'
;MDPSPAHIPVGAFAGDGTVFLYSGRFHDGQTPHLITLGEELLRRGEQGQGRRNKLAFIMVEAFQNILRHRARRSDDERCLFVVRSRPGRVSVSAVNPMLPGEEPALDELLERIAEADAPMLKRMFLERLSDNVRSQRGGAGLGLIEMARRSGHGLRHRIANRADGTPLFFLEVVLGDVAEENAGQALDALEALYAGVERQRMIMHLRRPGSPVVLDAVQKMLTEDLDLDGRGDARRQAFLAAA
;
A
#
# COMPACT_ATOMS: atom_id res chain seq x y z
N MET A 1 19.21 -32.18 -9.70
CA MET A 1 19.06 -31.44 -8.43
C MET A 1 17.83 -30.59 -8.59
N ASP A 2 16.82 -30.92 -7.81
CA ASP A 2 15.50 -30.28 -7.80
C ASP A 2 15.61 -28.87 -7.19
N PRO A 3 15.32 -27.78 -7.91
CA PRO A 3 15.26 -26.46 -7.32
C PRO A 3 13.92 -26.32 -6.60
N SER A 4 13.91 -26.66 -5.31
CA SER A 4 12.79 -26.38 -4.40
C SER A 4 12.33 -24.91 -4.55
N PRO A 5 11.02 -24.64 -4.71
CA PRO A 5 10.50 -23.30 -4.99
C PRO A 5 10.70 -22.39 -3.78
N ALA A 6 11.52 -21.35 -3.93
CA ALA A 6 11.74 -20.34 -2.90
C ALA A 6 10.46 -19.50 -2.71
N HIS A 7 9.69 -19.88 -1.69
CA HIS A 7 8.55 -19.17 -1.10
C HIS A 7 8.87 -17.69 -0.80
N ILE A 8 7.84 -16.84 -0.58
CA ILE A 8 8.04 -15.63 0.25
C ILE A 8 8.87 -16.10 1.45
N PRO A 9 9.99 -15.45 1.81
CA PRO A 9 10.85 -15.93 2.86
C PRO A 9 9.97 -16.31 4.06
N VAL A 10 10.10 -17.53 4.58
CA VAL A 10 9.22 -18.08 5.64
C VAL A 10 9.17 -17.15 6.88
N GLY A 11 10.08 -16.17 6.98
CA GLY A 11 10.08 -15.09 7.96
C GLY A 11 9.76 -13.66 7.50
N ALA A 12 9.33 -13.39 6.26
CA ALA A 12 9.06 -12.02 5.78
C ALA A 12 8.02 -11.26 6.62
N PHE A 13 7.10 -12.01 7.21
CA PHE A 13 6.07 -11.53 8.11
C PHE A 13 6.29 -12.00 9.56
N ALA A 14 7.46 -12.54 9.91
CA ALA A 14 7.73 -12.95 11.30
C ALA A 14 7.59 -11.74 12.24
N GLY A 15 6.90 -11.94 13.37
CA GLY A 15 6.57 -10.87 14.32
C GLY A 15 5.34 -10.04 13.97
N ASP A 16 4.78 -10.16 12.76
CA ASP A 16 3.55 -9.44 12.40
C ASP A 16 2.30 -10.08 13.03
N GLY A 17 1.37 -9.22 13.41
CA GLY A 17 -0.02 -9.57 13.72
C GLY A 17 -0.78 -9.86 12.43
N THR A 18 -1.69 -8.98 12.05
CA THR A 18 -2.41 -9.10 10.77
C THR A 18 -1.54 -8.63 9.61
N VAL A 19 -1.54 -9.41 8.52
CA VAL A 19 -0.95 -9.01 7.24
C VAL A 19 -2.00 -9.17 6.16
N PHE A 20 -2.22 -8.11 5.39
CA PHE A 20 -3.01 -8.13 4.16
C PHE A 20 -2.10 -7.68 3.02
N LEU A 21 -2.02 -8.48 1.97
CA LEU A 21 -1.27 -8.19 0.76
C LEU A 21 -2.21 -8.37 -0.43
N TYR A 22 -2.13 -7.44 -1.37
CA TYR A 22 -2.93 -7.43 -2.59
C TYR A 22 -2.10 -6.98 -3.80
N SER A 23 -2.15 -7.75 -4.87
CA SER A 23 -1.49 -7.50 -6.17
C SER A 23 -2.39 -7.99 -7.32
N GLY A 24 -3.70 -8.01 -7.09
CA GLY A 24 -4.71 -8.25 -8.12
C GLY A 24 -5.00 -7.00 -8.95
N ARG A 25 -6.17 -6.95 -9.56
CA ARG A 25 -6.64 -5.80 -10.32
C ARG A 25 -7.09 -4.70 -9.38
N PHE A 26 -6.61 -3.49 -9.61
CA PHE A 26 -6.97 -2.32 -8.80
C PHE A 26 -8.12 -1.56 -9.47
N HIS A 27 -9.26 -1.45 -8.79
CA HIS A 27 -10.42 -0.64 -9.22
C HIS A 27 -11.13 0.05 -8.04
N ASP A 28 -11.88 1.12 -8.32
CA ASP A 28 -12.52 1.96 -7.29
C ASP A 28 -13.51 1.19 -6.39
N GLY A 29 -14.17 0.15 -6.93
CA GLY A 29 -15.11 -0.71 -6.21
C GLY A 29 -14.52 -1.41 -4.96
N GLN A 30 -13.19 -1.49 -4.85
CA GLN A 30 -12.51 -2.10 -3.70
C GLN A 30 -12.36 -1.14 -2.51
N THR A 31 -12.55 0.16 -2.71
CA THR A 31 -12.38 1.19 -1.67
C THR A 31 -13.22 0.93 -0.41
N PRO A 32 -14.51 0.56 -0.49
CA PRO A 32 -15.33 0.27 0.70
C PRO A 32 -14.79 -0.89 1.55
N HIS A 33 -14.22 -1.91 0.89
CA HIS A 33 -13.61 -3.06 1.59
C HIS A 33 -12.35 -2.63 2.35
N LEU A 34 -11.54 -1.73 1.78
CA LEU A 34 -10.35 -1.18 2.45
C LEU A 34 -10.71 -0.33 3.67
N ILE A 35 -11.81 0.44 3.61
CA ILE A 35 -12.32 1.19 4.78
C ILE A 35 -12.65 0.21 5.90
N THR A 36 -13.41 -0.84 5.57
CA THR A 36 -13.80 -1.89 6.52
C THR A 36 -12.57 -2.56 7.15
N LEU A 37 -11.55 -2.87 6.35
CA LEU A 37 -10.29 -3.42 6.83
C LEU A 37 -9.59 -2.47 7.80
N GLY A 38 -9.42 -1.21 7.44
CA GLY A 38 -8.75 -0.22 8.29
C GLY A 38 -9.46 0.02 9.62
N GLU A 39 -10.79 -0.01 9.65
CA GLU A 39 -11.59 0.14 10.86
C GLU A 39 -11.46 -1.06 11.81
N GLU A 40 -11.40 -2.28 11.25
CA GLU A 40 -11.33 -3.52 12.03
C GLU A 40 -9.91 -3.87 12.51
N LEU A 41 -8.86 -3.52 11.77
CA LEU A 41 -7.46 -3.88 12.08
C LEU A 41 -6.97 -3.34 13.43
N LEU A 42 -7.50 -2.19 13.86
CA LEU A 42 -7.16 -1.55 15.13
C LEU A 42 -8.26 -1.75 16.19
N ARG A 43 -9.18 -2.71 16.00
CA ARG A 43 -10.25 -2.98 16.96
C ARG A 43 -9.75 -3.67 18.23
N ARG A 44 -8.67 -4.45 18.13
CA ARG A 44 -8.06 -5.20 19.22
C ARG A 44 -7.03 -4.33 19.97
N GLY A 45 -7.52 -3.51 20.90
CA GLY A 45 -6.71 -2.66 21.79
C GLY A 45 -7.45 -1.38 22.20
N GLU A 46 -6.95 -0.66 23.21
CA GLU A 46 -7.46 0.65 23.68
C GLU A 46 -7.23 1.80 22.66
N GLN A 47 -7.11 1.46 21.38
CA GLN A 47 -6.88 2.43 20.31
C GLN A 47 -8.23 3.09 19.96
N GLY A 48 -8.32 4.40 20.18
CA GLY A 48 -9.54 5.17 19.96
C GLY A 48 -9.97 5.24 18.48
N GLN A 49 -11.26 5.52 18.25
CA GLN A 49 -11.89 5.63 16.93
C GLN A 49 -11.12 6.54 15.95
N GLY A 50 -10.50 7.62 16.45
CA GLY A 50 -9.70 8.52 15.63
C GLY A 50 -8.52 7.83 14.93
N ARG A 51 -7.88 6.83 15.55
CA ARG A 51 -6.76 6.11 14.94
C ARG A 51 -7.22 5.13 13.85
N ARG A 52 -8.38 4.49 14.04
CA ARG A 52 -9.05 3.64 13.04
C ARG A 52 -9.39 4.43 11.78
N ASN A 53 -10.02 5.59 11.93
CA ASN A 53 -10.36 6.47 10.82
C ASN A 53 -9.12 6.97 10.08
N LYS A 54 -8.02 7.25 10.80
CA LYS A 54 -6.73 7.60 10.18
C LYS A 54 -6.16 6.45 9.36
N LEU A 55 -6.18 5.22 9.88
CA LEU A 55 -5.70 4.05 9.15
C LEU A 55 -6.53 3.79 7.89
N ALA A 56 -7.86 3.74 8.02
CA ALA A 56 -8.76 3.56 6.88
C ALA A 56 -8.52 4.62 5.80
N PHE A 57 -8.34 5.87 6.19
CA PHE A 57 -8.01 6.94 5.24
C PHE A 57 -6.66 6.72 4.54
N ILE A 58 -5.59 6.41 5.30
CA ILE A 58 -4.26 6.15 4.71
C ILE A 58 -4.32 4.97 3.74
N MET A 59 -5.04 3.90 4.10
CA MET A 59 -5.26 2.75 3.22
C MET A 59 -5.95 3.15 1.92
N VAL A 60 -7.02 3.94 1.99
CA VAL A 60 -7.73 4.42 0.80
C VAL A 60 -6.85 5.32 -0.06
N GLU A 61 -6.14 6.29 0.51
CA GLU A 61 -5.28 7.18 -0.28
C GLU A 61 -4.09 6.47 -0.91
N ALA A 62 -3.44 5.55 -0.18
CA ALA A 62 -2.36 4.74 -0.74
C ALA A 62 -2.87 3.83 -1.87
N PHE A 63 -4.08 3.31 -1.75
CA PHE A 63 -4.71 2.53 -2.82
C PHE A 63 -5.11 3.39 -4.03
N GLN A 64 -5.67 4.58 -3.78
CA GLN A 64 -5.99 5.54 -4.82
C GLN A 64 -4.75 6.09 -5.52
N ASN A 65 -3.62 6.17 -4.82
CA ASN A 65 -2.33 6.50 -5.42
C ASN A 65 -1.98 5.51 -6.54
N ILE A 66 -2.11 4.20 -6.27
CA ILE A 66 -1.95 3.16 -7.29
C ILE A 66 -3.00 3.32 -8.40
N LEU A 67 -4.25 3.64 -8.07
CA LEU A 67 -5.32 3.77 -9.06
C LEU A 67 -5.06 4.87 -10.09
N ARG A 68 -4.59 6.02 -9.59
CA ARG A 68 -4.43 7.27 -10.35
C ARG A 68 -3.08 7.38 -11.05
N HIS A 69 -2.02 6.86 -10.43
CA HIS A 69 -0.64 7.11 -10.86
C HIS A 69 0.10 5.89 -11.40
N ARG A 70 -0.48 4.68 -11.36
CA ARG A 70 0.19 3.54 -12.00
C ARG A 70 0.38 3.79 -13.49
N ALA A 71 1.59 3.52 -13.98
CA ALA A 71 1.78 3.32 -15.40
C ALA A 71 0.89 2.15 -15.87
N ARG A 72 0.33 2.28 -17.07
CA ARG A 72 -0.50 1.26 -17.72
C ARG A 72 0.11 0.89 -19.07
N ARG A 73 1.38 0.49 -19.07
CA ARG A 73 2.11 0.16 -20.30
C ARG A 73 1.80 -1.26 -20.76
N SER A 74 1.47 -2.17 -19.84
CA SER A 74 1.03 -3.53 -20.14
C SER A 74 0.15 -4.10 -19.03
N ASP A 75 -0.60 -5.16 -19.33
CA ASP A 75 -1.39 -5.90 -18.34
C ASP A 75 -0.51 -6.69 -17.34
N ASP A 76 0.79 -6.82 -17.60
CA ASP A 76 1.75 -7.51 -16.74
C ASP A 76 2.40 -6.59 -15.69
N GLU A 77 2.16 -5.27 -15.76
CA GLU A 77 2.64 -4.31 -14.76
C GLU A 77 1.92 -4.48 -13.42
N ARG A 78 2.59 -5.19 -12.49
CA ARG A 78 2.03 -5.47 -11.17
C ARG A 78 2.20 -4.29 -10.22
N CYS A 79 1.11 -3.97 -9.54
CA CYS A 79 1.12 -3.13 -8.36
C CYS A 79 1.05 -4.00 -7.11
N LEU A 80 1.47 -3.46 -5.98
CA LEU A 80 1.42 -4.13 -4.68
C LEU A 80 0.85 -3.18 -3.63
N PHE A 81 -0.10 -3.67 -2.85
CA PHE A 81 -0.64 -2.98 -1.68
C PHE A 81 -0.53 -3.91 -0.47
N VAL A 82 0.05 -3.42 0.61
CA VAL A 82 0.33 -4.22 1.81
C VAL A 82 -0.07 -3.46 3.06
N VAL A 83 -0.70 -4.15 4.00
CA VAL A 83 -0.96 -3.65 5.35
C VAL A 83 -0.39 -4.64 6.35
N ARG A 84 0.43 -4.14 7.28
CA ARG A 84 1.07 -4.94 8.33
C ARG A 84 0.78 -4.34 9.68
N SER A 85 0.24 -5.16 10.58
CA SER A 85 0.06 -4.80 11.98
C SER A 85 1.20 -5.39 12.80
N ARG A 86 1.79 -4.59 13.68
CA ARG A 86 2.77 -4.98 14.69
C ARG A 86 2.37 -4.38 16.04
N PRO A 87 2.91 -4.85 17.17
CA PRO A 87 2.69 -4.18 18.46
C PRO A 87 3.00 -2.68 18.35
N GLY A 88 2.05 -1.83 18.77
CA GLY A 88 2.20 -0.36 18.77
C GLY A 88 2.04 0.34 17.40
N ARG A 89 2.12 -0.36 16.26
CA ARG A 89 2.12 0.28 14.94
C ARG A 89 1.44 -0.53 13.83
N VAL A 90 0.98 0.20 12.80
CA VAL A 90 0.51 -0.37 11.54
C VAL A 90 1.23 0.32 10.40
N SER A 91 1.75 -0.43 9.44
CA SER A 91 2.27 0.13 8.19
C SER A 91 1.34 -0.19 7.02
N VAL A 92 1.23 0.78 6.12
CA VAL A 92 0.53 0.66 4.83
C VAL A 92 1.58 0.94 3.76
N SER A 93 1.78 -0.02 2.86
CA SER A 93 2.74 0.09 1.77
C SER A 93 2.03 -0.01 0.42
N ALA A 94 2.51 0.76 -0.54
CA ALA A 94 2.06 0.75 -1.92
C ALA A 94 3.27 0.73 -2.85
N VAL A 95 3.20 -0.08 -3.90
CA VAL A 95 4.19 -0.13 -4.98
C VAL A 95 3.47 -0.11 -6.32
N ASN A 96 3.88 0.79 -7.21
CA ASN A 96 3.39 0.83 -8.58
C ASN A 96 4.48 1.30 -9.55
N PRO A 97 4.45 0.82 -10.82
CA PRO A 97 5.27 1.41 -11.86
C PRO A 97 4.84 2.85 -12.15
N MET A 98 5.80 3.66 -12.55
CA MET A 98 5.65 5.05 -12.93
C MET A 98 5.98 5.24 -14.41
N LEU A 99 5.53 6.34 -15.00
CA LEU A 99 6.00 6.72 -16.32
C LEU A 99 7.41 7.33 -16.20
N PRO A 100 8.35 6.98 -17.09
CA PRO A 100 9.65 7.64 -17.14
C PRO A 100 9.49 9.15 -17.32
N GLY A 101 10.19 9.93 -16.50
CA GLY A 101 10.12 11.39 -16.43
C GLY A 101 9.22 11.94 -15.31
N GLU A 102 8.44 11.10 -14.62
CA GLU A 102 7.66 11.53 -13.44
C GLU A 102 8.49 11.61 -12.15
N GLU A 103 9.65 10.95 -12.11
CA GLU A 103 10.54 10.85 -10.95
C GLU A 103 10.94 12.22 -10.40
N PRO A 104 11.45 13.18 -11.21
CA PRO A 104 11.93 14.46 -10.67
C PRO A 104 10.84 15.27 -9.98
N ALA A 105 9.61 15.26 -10.53
CA ALA A 105 8.50 16.00 -9.95
C ALA A 105 7.98 15.33 -8.66
N LEU A 106 8.05 14.01 -8.58
CA LEU A 106 7.69 13.26 -7.38
C LEU A 106 8.74 13.44 -6.28
N ASP A 107 10.02 13.38 -6.62
CA ASP A 107 11.13 13.58 -5.68
C ASP A 107 11.07 14.99 -5.07
N GLU A 108 10.89 16.05 -5.87
CA GLU A 108 10.75 17.43 -5.37
C GLU A 108 9.59 17.54 -4.37
N LEU A 109 8.46 16.88 -4.64
CA LEU A 109 7.32 16.88 -3.73
C LEU A 109 7.63 16.14 -2.42
N LEU A 110 8.30 14.99 -2.50
CA LEU A 110 8.62 14.16 -1.34
C LEU A 110 9.68 14.80 -0.46
N GLU A 111 10.68 15.46 -1.03
CA GLU A 111 11.67 16.28 -0.31
C GLU A 111 10.98 17.39 0.49
N ARG A 112 10.09 18.16 -0.16
CA ARG A 112 9.31 19.21 0.50
C ARG A 112 8.44 18.67 1.63
N ILE A 113 7.86 17.48 1.48
CA ILE A 113 7.08 16.82 2.54
C ILE A 113 7.98 16.39 3.71
N ALA A 114 9.18 15.87 3.43
CA ALA A 114 10.11 15.40 4.44
C ALA A 114 10.67 16.53 5.32
N GLU A 115 10.86 17.73 4.74
CA GLU A 115 11.33 18.92 5.45
C GLU A 115 10.21 19.68 6.20
N ALA A 116 8.95 19.37 5.92
CA ALA A 116 7.81 20.10 6.45
C ALA A 116 7.43 19.64 7.88
N ASP A 117 7.29 20.61 8.79
CA ASP A 117 6.64 20.38 10.08
C ASP A 117 5.11 20.33 9.94
N ALA A 118 4.40 20.01 11.04
CA ALA A 118 2.94 19.87 11.00
C ALA A 118 2.19 21.14 10.54
N PRO A 119 2.56 22.37 10.97
CA PRO A 119 2.03 23.61 10.41
C PRO A 119 2.28 23.75 8.91
N MET A 120 3.49 23.44 8.44
CA MET A 120 3.89 23.51 7.03
C MET A 120 3.09 22.53 6.17
N LEU A 121 2.96 21.27 6.60
CA LEU A 121 2.14 20.25 5.93
C LEU A 121 0.68 20.69 5.81
N LYS A 122 0.13 21.31 6.87
CA LYS A 122 -1.23 21.87 6.85
C LYS A 122 -1.34 22.99 5.81
N ARG A 123 -0.35 23.89 5.74
CA ARG A 123 -0.34 24.97 4.75
C ARG A 123 -0.27 24.42 3.32
N MET A 124 0.67 23.52 3.05
CA MET A 124 0.82 22.85 1.75
C MET A 124 -0.47 22.16 1.33
N PHE A 125 -1.17 21.49 2.25
CA PHE A 125 -2.46 20.86 1.98
C PHE A 125 -3.53 21.87 1.56
N LEU A 126 -3.67 22.98 2.30
CA LEU A 126 -4.67 24.02 2.01
C LEU A 126 -4.39 24.75 0.69
N GLU A 127 -3.12 25.03 0.39
CA GLU A 127 -2.70 25.63 -0.88
C GLU A 127 -3.06 24.72 -2.05
N ARG A 128 -2.66 23.44 -1.99
CA ARG A 128 -2.97 22.45 -3.03
C ARG A 128 -4.46 22.19 -3.18
N LEU A 129 -5.23 22.18 -2.09
CA LEU A 129 -6.68 22.06 -2.15
C LEU A 129 -7.31 23.23 -2.91
N SER A 130 -6.82 24.44 -2.68
CA SER A 130 -7.30 25.65 -3.36
C SER A 130 -6.98 25.65 -4.86
N ASP A 131 -5.79 25.16 -5.23
CA ASP A 131 -5.35 25.05 -6.62
C ASP A 131 -6.07 23.93 -7.39
N ASN A 132 -6.39 22.82 -6.70
CA ASN A 132 -7.19 21.73 -7.26
C ASN A 132 -8.64 22.15 -7.56
N VAL A 133 -9.22 23.05 -6.76
CA VAL A 133 -10.55 23.63 -7.05
C VAL A 133 -10.50 24.51 -8.31
N ARG A 134 -9.34 25.10 -8.62
CA ARG A 134 -9.15 26.03 -9.74
C ARG A 134 -8.70 25.35 -11.04
N SER A 135 -8.14 24.14 -10.97
CA SER A 135 -7.62 23.41 -12.13
C SER A 135 -8.36 22.09 -12.36
N GLN A 136 -8.74 21.80 -13.61
CA GLN A 136 -9.34 20.50 -14.00
C GLN A 136 -8.32 19.33 -13.97
N ARG A 137 -7.09 19.58 -13.52
CA ARG A 137 -6.03 18.58 -13.38
C ARG A 137 -6.04 18.11 -11.93
N GLY A 138 -6.77 17.03 -11.69
CA GLY A 138 -7.07 16.55 -10.35
C GLY A 138 -5.85 16.33 -9.47
N GLY A 139 -5.90 16.88 -8.25
CA GLY A 139 -5.48 16.23 -7.01
C GLY A 139 -4.00 15.90 -6.79
N ALA A 140 -3.12 16.07 -7.78
CA ALA A 140 -1.77 15.51 -7.76
C ALA A 140 -0.98 15.92 -6.51
N GLY A 141 -0.50 14.92 -5.77
CA GLY A 141 0.28 15.11 -4.54
C GLY A 141 -0.52 15.43 -3.27
N LEU A 142 -1.82 15.74 -3.36
CA LEU A 142 -2.64 16.07 -2.19
C LEU A 142 -2.75 14.88 -1.21
N GLY A 143 -2.91 13.68 -1.75
CA GLY A 143 -2.96 12.44 -0.95
C GLY A 143 -1.67 12.19 -0.17
N LEU A 144 -0.50 12.41 -0.79
CA LEU A 144 0.81 12.26 -0.13
C LEU A 144 0.96 13.23 1.04
N ILE A 145 0.64 14.52 0.84
CA ILE A 145 0.69 15.53 1.90
C ILE A 145 -0.24 15.16 3.06
N GLU A 146 -1.45 14.72 2.76
CA GLU A 146 -2.43 14.34 3.78
C GLU A 146 -2.05 13.06 4.53
N MET A 147 -1.46 12.08 3.85
CA MET A 147 -0.90 10.88 4.50
C MET A 147 0.25 11.22 5.44
N ALA A 148 1.16 12.13 5.04
CA ALA A 148 2.23 12.63 5.91
C ALA A 148 1.66 13.34 7.15
N ARG A 149 0.64 14.19 6.96
CA ARG A 149 -0.02 14.93 8.03
C ARG A 149 -0.75 14.02 9.02
N ARG A 150 -1.43 12.96 8.54
CA ARG A 150 -2.21 12.05 9.39
C ARG A 150 -1.37 10.99 10.10
N SER A 151 -0.29 10.55 9.47
CA SER A 151 0.64 9.57 10.06
C SER A 151 1.47 10.17 11.19
N GLY A 152 1.88 11.44 11.05
CA GLY A 152 2.72 12.15 12.02
C GLY A 152 4.21 11.74 11.97
N HIS A 153 4.61 10.88 11.03
CA HIS A 153 5.96 10.31 10.96
C HIS A 153 6.59 10.36 9.56
N GLY A 154 6.15 11.31 8.72
CA GLY A 154 6.62 11.47 7.34
C GLY A 154 6.20 10.31 6.43
N LEU A 155 6.81 10.23 5.25
CA LEU A 155 6.60 9.18 4.25
C LEU A 155 7.91 8.46 3.97
N ARG A 156 7.99 7.16 4.26
CA ARG A 156 9.13 6.34 3.81
C ARG A 156 8.91 6.03 2.35
N HIS A 157 9.90 6.29 1.51
CA HIS A 157 9.75 6.09 0.07
C HIS A 157 11.07 5.77 -0.61
N ARG A 158 10.98 5.19 -1.80
CA ARG A 158 12.10 4.93 -2.70
C ARG A 158 11.59 4.89 -4.14
N ILE A 159 12.36 5.45 -5.06
CA ILE A 159 12.21 5.18 -6.49
C ILE A 159 13.35 4.23 -6.90
N ALA A 160 13.01 3.09 -7.50
CA ALA A 160 13.99 2.12 -7.97
C ALA A 160 13.60 1.59 -9.35
N ASN A 161 14.59 1.27 -10.18
CA ASN A 161 14.36 0.79 -11.53
C ASN A 161 14.31 -0.74 -11.58
N ARG A 162 13.33 -1.28 -12.31
CA ARG A 162 13.33 -2.70 -12.72
C ARG A 162 14.48 -2.97 -13.69
N ALA A 163 14.76 -4.25 -13.89
CA ALA A 163 15.76 -4.69 -14.87
C ALA A 163 15.48 -4.20 -16.30
N ASP A 164 14.21 -3.93 -16.65
CA ASP A 164 13.79 -3.38 -17.94
C ASP A 164 13.85 -1.83 -18.01
N GLY A 165 14.32 -1.17 -16.96
CA GLY A 165 14.41 0.30 -16.87
C GLY A 165 13.11 0.98 -16.45
N THR A 166 12.04 0.24 -16.14
CA THR A 166 10.80 0.83 -15.63
C THR A 166 10.97 1.33 -14.19
N PRO A 167 10.71 2.61 -13.90
CA PRO A 167 10.76 3.14 -12.55
C PRO A 167 9.58 2.61 -11.72
N LEU A 168 9.86 2.22 -10.48
CA LEU A 168 8.90 1.80 -9.47
C LEU A 168 8.90 2.79 -8.31
N PHE A 169 7.72 3.23 -7.91
CA PHE A 169 7.53 3.98 -6.67
C PHE A 169 7.21 3.04 -5.53
N PHE A 170 8.05 3.03 -4.50
CA PHE A 170 7.81 2.38 -3.23
C PHE A 170 7.40 3.43 -2.21
N LEU A 171 6.25 3.22 -1.56
CA LEU A 171 5.74 4.07 -0.49
C LEU A 171 5.43 3.19 0.73
N GLU A 172 5.84 3.62 1.91
CA GLU A 172 5.38 3.10 3.19
C GLU A 172 4.99 4.25 4.14
N VAL A 173 3.79 4.15 4.69
CA VAL A 173 3.25 5.07 5.69
C VAL A 173 3.06 4.29 6.98
N VAL A 174 3.65 4.77 8.08
CA VAL A 174 3.55 4.13 9.40
C VAL A 174 2.67 4.96 10.33
N LEU A 175 1.70 4.30 10.96
CA LEU A 175 0.85 4.88 11.99
C LEU A 175 1.15 4.23 13.33
N GLY A 176 1.66 5.02 14.28
CA GLY A 176 2.11 4.55 15.60
C GLY A 176 3.62 4.57 15.76
N ASP A 177 4.15 3.72 16.64
CA ASP A 177 5.55 3.80 17.04
C ASP A 177 6.53 3.54 15.89
N VAL A 178 7.38 4.52 15.60
CA VAL A 178 8.42 4.46 14.55
C VAL A 178 9.83 4.24 15.09
N ALA A 179 10.00 4.21 16.42
CA ALA A 179 11.30 4.32 17.11
C ALA A 179 12.28 3.18 16.82
N GLU A 180 11.80 1.99 16.43
CA GLU A 180 12.64 0.78 16.35
C GLU A 180 13.00 0.32 14.93
N GLU A 181 12.51 0.97 13.87
CA GLU A 181 12.70 0.45 12.50
C GLU A 181 13.38 1.46 11.59
N ASN A 182 14.54 1.05 11.06
CA ASN A 182 15.28 1.80 10.04
C ASN A 182 14.47 1.83 8.73
N ALA A 183 14.20 3.04 8.22
CA ALA A 183 13.42 3.24 7.00
C ALA A 183 14.05 2.54 5.77
N GLY A 184 15.37 2.54 5.66
CA GLY A 184 16.08 1.85 4.57
C GLY A 184 15.85 0.34 4.60
N GLN A 185 15.97 -0.30 5.77
CA GLN A 185 15.72 -1.73 5.94
C GLN A 185 14.26 -2.11 5.65
N ALA A 186 13.31 -1.26 6.04
CA ALA A 186 11.89 -1.48 5.74
C ALA A 186 11.63 -1.44 4.22
N LEU A 187 12.24 -0.48 3.51
CA LEU A 187 12.12 -0.36 2.05
C LEU A 187 12.83 -1.50 1.32
N ASP A 188 14.00 -1.95 1.78
CA ASP A 188 14.68 -3.13 1.23
C ASP A 188 13.81 -4.39 1.36
N ALA A 189 13.14 -4.57 2.51
CA ALA A 189 12.23 -5.67 2.72
C ALA A 189 10.98 -5.58 1.82
N LEU A 190 10.45 -4.37 1.59
CA LEU A 190 9.32 -4.15 0.69
C LEU A 190 9.69 -4.43 -0.77
N GLU A 191 10.89 -4.04 -1.20
CA GLU A 191 11.43 -4.32 -2.53
C GLU A 191 11.60 -5.83 -2.76
N ALA A 192 12.18 -6.54 -1.78
CA ALA A 192 12.28 -8.00 -1.82
C ALA A 192 10.91 -8.69 -1.84
N LEU A 193 9.93 -8.16 -1.10
CA LEU A 193 8.55 -8.67 -1.11
C LEU A 193 7.89 -8.47 -2.48
N TYR A 194 8.03 -7.29 -3.08
CA TYR A 194 7.52 -7.01 -4.42
C TYR A 194 8.10 -7.97 -5.46
N ALA A 195 9.42 -8.17 -5.45
CA ALA A 195 10.08 -9.13 -6.34
C ALA A 195 9.57 -10.57 -6.14
N GLY A 196 9.26 -10.97 -4.91
CA GLY A 196 8.64 -12.26 -4.60
C GLY A 196 7.21 -12.39 -5.16
N VAL A 197 6.40 -11.35 -4.99
CA VAL A 197 5.02 -11.27 -5.50
C VAL A 197 4.99 -11.36 -7.03
N GLU A 198 5.88 -10.64 -7.72
CA GLU A 198 5.99 -10.70 -9.18
C GLU A 198 6.36 -12.12 -9.65
N ARG A 199 7.42 -12.70 -9.05
CA ARG A 199 7.94 -14.02 -9.42
C ARG A 199 6.93 -15.14 -9.23
N GLN A 200 6.17 -15.10 -8.13
CA GLN A 200 5.18 -16.13 -7.79
C GLN A 200 3.79 -15.81 -8.35
N ARG A 201 3.63 -14.68 -9.06
CA ARG A 201 2.33 -14.16 -9.56
C ARG A 201 1.25 -14.11 -8.45
N MET A 202 1.65 -13.76 -7.24
CA MET A 202 0.73 -13.69 -6.11
C MET A 202 -0.30 -12.59 -6.30
N ILE A 203 -1.55 -12.88 -5.92
CA ILE A 203 -2.67 -11.92 -6.04
C ILE A 203 -3.03 -11.40 -4.66
N MET A 204 -3.04 -12.27 -3.66
CA MET A 204 -3.48 -11.91 -2.33
C MET A 204 -2.83 -12.80 -1.28
N HIS A 205 -2.57 -12.23 -0.11
CA HIS A 205 -2.24 -12.99 1.09
C HIS A 205 -2.89 -12.32 2.30
N LEU A 206 -3.56 -13.12 3.13
CA LEU A 206 -4.17 -12.68 4.37
C LEU A 206 -3.72 -13.59 5.51
N ARG A 207 -3.10 -12.99 6.53
CA ARG A 207 -2.67 -13.67 7.75
C ARG A 207 -3.34 -13.02 8.95
N ARG A 208 -3.86 -13.85 9.86
CA ARG A 208 -4.49 -13.43 11.12
C ARG A 208 -5.53 -12.31 10.91
N PRO A 209 -6.64 -12.56 10.20
CA PRO A 209 -7.63 -11.54 9.84
C PRO A 209 -8.20 -10.78 11.04
N GLY A 210 -8.16 -11.37 12.24
CA GLY A 210 -8.56 -10.67 13.47
C GLY A 210 -10.07 -10.46 13.64
N SER A 211 -10.88 -10.61 12.60
CA SER A 211 -12.35 -10.49 12.64
C SER A 211 -12.98 -11.23 11.45
N PRO A 212 -14.17 -11.83 11.59
CA PRO A 212 -14.94 -12.35 10.45
C PRO A 212 -15.26 -11.26 9.41
N VAL A 213 -15.41 -10.01 9.86
CA VAL A 213 -15.69 -8.85 8.98
C VAL A 213 -14.53 -8.59 8.03
N VAL A 214 -13.29 -8.70 8.52
CA VAL A 214 -12.07 -8.59 7.70
C VAL A 214 -12.03 -9.71 6.65
N LEU A 215 -12.35 -10.93 7.06
CA LEU A 215 -12.35 -12.07 6.14
C LEU A 215 -13.39 -11.89 5.01
N ASP A 216 -14.60 -11.45 5.35
CA ASP A 216 -15.67 -11.18 4.37
C ASP A 216 -15.28 -10.07 3.39
N ALA A 217 -14.72 -8.96 3.87
CA ALA A 217 -14.24 -7.87 3.01
C ALA A 217 -13.17 -8.36 2.02
N VAL A 218 -12.21 -9.17 2.48
CA VAL A 218 -11.17 -9.74 1.62
C VAL A 218 -11.74 -10.74 0.61
N GLN A 219 -12.72 -11.56 1.00
CA GLN A 219 -13.40 -12.50 0.10
C GLN A 219 -14.20 -11.77 -0.98
N LYS A 220 -14.82 -10.63 -0.67
CA LYS A 220 -15.50 -9.78 -1.65
C LYS A 220 -14.51 -9.18 -2.65
N MET A 221 -13.41 -8.61 -2.16
CA MET A 221 -12.33 -8.11 -3.04
C MET A 221 -11.79 -9.19 -3.98
N LEU A 222 -11.65 -10.41 -3.47
CA LEU A 222 -11.26 -11.55 -4.30
C LEU A 222 -12.31 -11.88 -5.36
N THR A 223 -13.56 -12.05 -4.96
CA THR A 223 -14.64 -12.43 -5.89
C THR A 223 -14.73 -11.42 -7.04
N GLU A 224 -14.66 -10.12 -6.71
CA GLU A 224 -14.63 -9.03 -7.69
C GLU A 224 -13.43 -9.13 -8.65
N ASP A 225 -12.24 -9.51 -8.17
CA ASP A 225 -11.05 -9.71 -9.02
C ASP A 225 -11.22 -10.91 -9.97
N LEU A 226 -11.79 -12.02 -9.50
CA LEU A 226 -12.00 -13.24 -10.29
C LEU A 226 -13.10 -13.09 -11.34
N ASP A 227 -14.21 -12.42 -11.00
CA ASP A 227 -15.35 -12.22 -11.90
C ASP A 227 -14.94 -11.39 -13.14
N LEU A 228 -13.94 -10.51 -12.98
CA LEU A 228 -13.38 -9.71 -14.08
C LEU A 228 -12.44 -10.51 -14.99
N ASP A 229 -12.01 -11.72 -14.62
CA ASP A 229 -10.91 -12.46 -15.26
C ASP A 229 -11.37 -13.61 -16.18
N GLY A 230 -12.62 -14.06 -16.08
CA GLY A 230 -13.23 -15.07 -16.98
C GLY A 230 -12.54 -16.45 -17.01
N ARG A 231 -11.49 -16.69 -16.22
CA ARG A 231 -10.71 -17.94 -16.13
C ARG A 231 -10.44 -18.33 -14.66
N GLY A 232 -11.51 -18.61 -13.91
CA GLY A 232 -11.49 -18.71 -12.44
C GLY A 232 -10.74 -19.90 -11.82
N ASP A 233 -10.44 -20.98 -12.54
CA ASP A 233 -10.01 -22.23 -11.91
C ASP A 233 -8.50 -22.35 -11.65
N ALA A 234 -7.63 -21.76 -12.47
CA ALA A 234 -6.18 -21.80 -12.26
C ALA A 234 -5.70 -20.85 -11.15
N ARG A 235 -6.48 -19.80 -10.82
CA ARG A 235 -6.13 -18.79 -9.80
C ARG A 235 -6.59 -19.14 -8.39
N ARG A 236 -7.57 -20.05 -8.22
CA ARG A 236 -7.96 -20.57 -6.89
C ARG A 236 -6.81 -21.30 -6.17
N GLN A 237 -5.87 -21.91 -6.89
CA GLN A 237 -4.69 -22.55 -6.29
C GLN A 237 -3.61 -21.56 -5.83
N ALA A 238 -3.58 -20.34 -6.37
CA ALA A 238 -2.69 -19.27 -5.90
C ALA A 238 -3.22 -18.55 -4.64
N PHE A 239 -4.34 -19.03 -4.09
CA PHE A 239 -5.22 -18.24 -3.23
C PHE A 239 -5.12 -18.52 -1.73
N LEU A 240 -4.26 -19.43 -1.28
CA LEU A 240 -4.12 -19.74 0.15
C LEU A 240 -2.66 -19.94 0.52
N ALA A 241 -2.14 -18.97 1.26
CA ALA A 241 -1.17 -19.27 2.31
C ALA A 241 -1.66 -18.60 3.59
N ALA A 242 -2.73 -19.14 4.17
CA ALA A 242 -3.07 -18.93 5.56
C ALA A 242 -2.80 -20.24 6.30
N ALA A 243 -1.76 -20.22 7.13
CA ALA A 243 -1.76 -20.90 8.42
C ALA A 243 -1.66 -19.81 9.49
#